data_AF-A0A2T3L2T9-F1
#
_entry.id   AF-A0A2T3L2T9-F1
#
_cell.length_a   1.000
_cell.length_b   1.000
_cell.length_c   1.000
_cell.angle_alpha   90.00
_cell.angle_beta   90.00
_cell.angle_gamma   90.00
#
_symmetry.space_group_name_H-M   'P 1'
#
loop_
_entity.id
_entity.type
_entity.pdbx_description
1 polymer ?
#
loop_
_entity_poly.entity_id
_entity_poly.type
_entity_poly.pdbx_seq_one_letter_code
_entity_poly.pdbx_strand_id
1 'polypeptide(L)' 'MLFAILLQIIVITLIVAFLALVVGFSVATVIGGIIVYLVTTWLLTSLVEKKCPFCDSSISKKAIKCPKCQSELSEV' A
#
# COMPACT_ATOMS: atom_id res chain seq x y z
N MET A 1 43.30 -24.96 -19.06
CA MET A 1 42.71 -24.93 -17.70
C MET A 1 42.22 -23.54 -17.31
N LEU A 2 43.08 -22.49 -17.37
CA LEU A 2 42.69 -21.11 -17.02
C LEU A 2 41.49 -20.56 -17.81
N PHE A 3 41.45 -20.77 -19.13
CA PHE A 3 40.35 -20.31 -19.99
C PHE A 3 38.97 -20.89 -19.58
N ALA A 4 38.93 -22.18 -19.24
CA ALA A 4 37.70 -22.82 -18.81
C ALA A 4 37.19 -22.26 -17.47
N ILE A 5 38.10 -21.96 -16.54
CA ILE A 5 37.77 -21.33 -15.25
C ILE A 5 37.22 -19.91 -15.47
N LEU A 6 37.85 -19.14 -16.36
CA LEU A 6 37.41 -17.78 -16.69
C LEU A 6 35.99 -17.76 -17.26
N LEU A 7 35.70 -18.70 -18.16
CA LEU A 7 34.37 -18.84 -18.77
C LEU A 7 33.30 -19.23 -17.75
N GLN A 8 33.62 -20.12 -16.81
CA GLN A 8 32.72 -20.49 -15.71
C GLN A 8 32.40 -19.31 -14.79
N ILE A 9 33.39 -18.49 -14.44
CA ILE A 9 33.18 -17.29 -13.60
C ILE A 9 32.23 -16.30 -14.27
N ILE A 10 32.41 -16.06 -15.59
CA ILE A 10 31.52 -15.17 -16.36
C ILE A 10 30.09 -15.69 -16.31
N VAL A 11 29.88 -16.99 -16.58
CA VAL A 11 28.55 -17.61 -16.57
C VAL A 11 27.89 -17.50 -15.19
N ILE A 12 28.62 -17.81 -14.11
CA ILE A 12 28.10 -17.71 -12.74
C ILE A 12 27.71 -16.26 -12.42
N THR A 13 28.55 -15.29 -12.78
CA THR A 13 28.29 -13.88 -12.52
C THR A 13 27.01 -13.41 -13.24
N LEU A 14 26.81 -13.84 -14.49
CA LEU A 14 25.59 -13.53 -15.26
C LEU A 14 24.34 -14.15 -14.62
N ILE A 15 24.43 -15.40 -14.15
CA ILE A 15 23.31 -16.07 -13.48
C ILE A 15 22.95 -15.36 -12.17
N VAL A 16 23.94 -15.02 -11.35
CA VAL A 16 23.72 -14.32 -10.07
C VAL A 16 23.12 -12.94 -10.32
N ALA A 17 23.61 -12.19 -11.31
CA ALA A 17 23.05 -10.90 -11.67
C ALA A 17 21.59 -11.00 -12.12
N PHE A 18 21.27 -12.01 -12.95
CA PHE A 18 19.90 -12.24 -13.39
C PHE A 18 18.97 -12.61 -12.23
N LEU A 19 19.39 -13.50 -11.34
CA LEU A 19 18.61 -13.87 -10.15
C LEU A 19 18.37 -12.66 -9.24
N ALA A 20 19.39 -11.83 -9.00
CA ALA A 20 19.23 -10.63 -8.20
C ALA A 20 18.23 -9.63 -8.83
N LEU A 21 18.23 -9.50 -10.15
CA LEU A 21 17.31 -8.63 -10.88
C LEU A 21 15.86 -9.14 -10.77
N VAL A 22 15.64 -10.44 -11.00
CA VAL A 22 14.31 -11.06 -10.90
C VAL A 22 13.76 -10.97 -9.48
N VAL A 23 14.56 -11.33 -8.48
CA VAL A 23 14.16 -11.24 -7.07
C VAL A 23 13.90 -9.79 -6.66
N GLY A 24 14.78 -8.87 -7.05
CA GLY A 24 14.62 -7.44 -6.77
C GLY A 24 13.34 -6.86 -7.36
N PHE A 25 13.03 -7.17 -8.61
CA PHE A 25 11.81 -6.73 -9.27
C PHE A 25 10.55 -7.32 -8.61
N SER A 26 10.60 -8.61 -8.26
CA SER A 26 9.49 -9.28 -7.58
C SER A 26 9.22 -8.67 -6.19
N VAL A 27 10.25 -8.34 -5.43
CA VAL A 27 10.10 -7.69 -4.12
C VAL A 27 9.59 -6.26 -4.28
N ALA A 28 10.13 -5.50 -5.23
CA ALA A 28 9.71 -4.12 -5.49
C ALA A 28 8.23 -4.02 -5.89
N THR A 29 7.75 -4.93 -6.73
CA THR A 29 6.33 -4.98 -7.14
C THR A 29 5.40 -5.33 -5.98
N VAL A 30 5.78 -6.27 -5.11
CA VAL A 30 5.00 -6.60 -3.90
C VAL A 30 4.91 -5.39 -2.97
N ILE A 31 6.03 -4.73 -2.69
CA ILE A 31 6.07 -3.53 -1.82
C ILE A 31 5.22 -2.41 -2.43
N GLY A 32 5.37 -2.15 -3.74
CA GLY A 32 4.56 -1.17 -4.46
C GLY A 32 3.06 -1.46 -4.35
N GLY A 33 2.66 -2.72 -4.52
CA GLY A 33 1.27 -3.16 -4.37
C GLY A 33 0.72 -2.92 -2.96
N ILE A 34 1.51 -3.22 -1.92
CA ILE A 34 1.12 -2.96 -0.52
C ILE A 34 0.91 -1.47 -0.27
N ILE A 35 1.81 -0.61 -0.76
CA ILE A 35 1.68 0.85 -0.60
C ILE A 35 0.41 1.34 -1.28
N VAL A 36 0.17 0.94 -2.54
CA VAL A 36 -1.04 1.33 -3.27
C VAL A 36 -2.30 0.84 -2.54
N TYR A 37 -2.30 -0.38 -2.01
CA TYR A 37 -3.40 -0.92 -1.24
C TYR A 37 -3.67 -0.07 0.02
N LEU A 38 -2.65 0.23 0.80
CA LEU A 38 -2.78 1.03 2.03
C LEU A 38 -3.28 2.45 1.72
N VAL A 39 -2.71 3.11 0.72
CA VAL A 39 -3.13 4.45 0.29
C VAL A 39 -4.59 4.43 -0.18
N THR A 40 -4.97 3.45 -0.99
CA THR A 40 -6.35 3.32 -1.48
C THR A 40 -7.33 3.11 -0.33
N THR A 41 -6.99 2.23 0.61
CA THR A 41 -7.85 1.94 1.77
C THR A 41 -8.00 3.16 2.67
N TRP A 42 -6.90 3.88 2.91
CA TRP A 42 -6.91 5.11 3.70
C TRP A 42 -7.73 6.21 3.03
N LEU A 43 -7.58 6.39 1.71
CA LEU A 43 -8.33 7.36 0.94
C LEU A 43 -9.84 7.05 0.97
N LEU A 44 -10.23 5.79 0.75
CA LEU A 44 -11.62 5.36 0.83
C LEU A 44 -12.22 5.61 2.22
N THR A 45 -11.47 5.30 3.28
CA THR A 45 -11.89 5.56 4.67
C THR A 45 -12.13 7.04 4.91
N SER A 46 -11.20 7.90 4.48
CA SER A 46 -11.33 9.37 4.55
C SER A 46 -12.49 9.92 3.70
N LEU A 47 -12.82 9.28 2.57
CA LEU A 47 -14.00 9.65 1.79
C LEU A 47 -15.31 9.27 2.48
N VAL A 48 -15.34 8.19 3.25
CA VAL A 48 -16.56 7.65 3.86
C VAL A 48 -16.81 8.23 5.25
N GLU A 49 -15.82 8.80 5.91
CA GLU A 49 -15.96 9.37 7.25
C GLU A 49 -15.92 10.91 7.27
N LYS A 50 -16.74 11.52 8.14
CA LYS A 50 -16.70 12.94 8.53
C LYS A 50 -16.64 13.03 10.04
N LYS A 51 -16.12 14.13 10.59
CA LYS A 51 -16.26 14.41 12.03
C LYS A 51 -17.63 14.97 12.34
N CYS A 52 -18.21 14.55 13.46
CA CYS A 52 -19.41 15.16 14.00
C CYS A 52 -19.07 16.55 14.60
N PRO A 53 -19.76 17.64 14.20
CA PRO A 53 -19.45 19.00 14.67
C PRO A 53 -19.79 19.24 16.15
N PHE A 54 -20.54 18.34 16.78
CA PHE A 54 -20.99 18.49 18.17
C PHE A 54 -20.12 17.73 19.19
N CYS A 55 -19.45 16.66 18.76
CA CYS A 55 -18.71 15.78 19.68
C CYS A 55 -17.39 15.24 19.11
N ASP A 56 -16.94 15.76 17.96
CA ASP A 56 -15.70 15.41 17.25
C ASP A 56 -15.51 13.91 16.93
N SER A 57 -16.55 13.10 17.09
CA SER A 57 -16.50 11.67 16.81
C SER A 57 -16.53 11.42 15.30
N SER A 58 -15.74 10.43 14.84
CA SER A 58 -15.77 9.97 13.44
C SER A 58 -17.12 9.29 13.17
N ILE A 59 -17.80 9.74 12.11
CA ILE A 59 -19.10 9.23 11.69
C ILE A 59 -19.10 9.06 10.16
N SER A 60 -19.93 8.17 9.63
CA SER A 60 -20.06 8.07 8.17
C SER A 60 -20.58 9.37 7.55
N LYS A 61 -20.10 9.76 6.36
CA LYS A 61 -20.60 10.94 5.62
C LYS A 61 -22.10 10.88 5.39
N LYS A 62 -22.64 9.67 5.17
CA LYS A 62 -24.08 9.42 5.00
C LYS A 62 -24.86 9.34 6.32
N ALA A 63 -24.20 9.45 7.47
CA ALA A 63 -24.89 9.42 8.76
C ALA A 63 -25.72 10.69 8.96
N ILE A 64 -27.03 10.50 9.15
CA ILE A 64 -28.02 11.55 9.44
C ILE A 64 -28.08 11.82 10.95
N LYS A 65 -27.66 10.87 11.79
CA LYS A 65 -27.55 11.00 13.26
C LYS A 65 -26.19 10.55 13.75
N CYS A 66 -25.62 11.24 14.73
CA CYS A 66 -24.37 10.78 15.36
C CYS A 66 -24.68 9.71 16.42
N PRO A 67 -24.04 8.53 16.38
CA PRO A 67 -24.28 7.47 17.37
C PRO A 67 -23.79 7.80 18.78
N LYS A 68 -22.87 8.76 18.95
CA LYS A 68 -22.35 9.16 20.27
C LYS A 68 -23.21 10.20 20.96
N CYS A 69 -23.48 11.32 20.30
CA CYS A 69 -24.24 12.43 20.89
C CYS A 69 -25.72 12.46 20.48
N GLN A 70 -26.15 11.56 19.59
CA GLN A 70 -27.51 11.45 19.06
C GLN A 70 -28.03 12.72 18.35
N SER A 71 -27.15 13.70 18.10
CA SER A 71 -27.52 14.90 17.37
C SER A 71 -27.86 14.57 15.92
N GLU A 72 -28.88 15.26 15.39
CA GLU A 72 -29.21 15.22 13.97
C GLU A 72 -28.16 16.02 13.20
N LEU A 73 -27.53 15.36 12.23
CA LEU A 73 -26.61 15.94 11.26
C LEU A 73 -27.30 16.16 9.91
N SER A 74 -28.63 16.26 9.92
CA SER A 74 -29.41 16.57 8.72
C SER A 74 -28.95 17.91 8.17
N GLU A 75 -28.61 17.90 6.88
CA GLU A 75 -27.95 18.96 6.12
C GLU A 75 -28.57 20.34 6.37
N VAL A 76 -27.72 21.31 6.72
CA VAL A 76 -27.89 22.69 6.24
C VAL A 76 -27.15 22.77 4.92
#